data_AF-A0A942ML18-F1
#
_entry.id   AF-A0A942ML18-F1
#
_cell.length_a   1.000
_cell.length_b   1.000
_cell.length_c   1.000
_cell.angle_alpha   90.00
_cell.angle_beta   90.00
_cell.angle_gamma   90.00
#
_symmetry.space_group_name_H-M   'P 1'
#
loop_
_entity.id
_entity.type
_entity.pdbx_description
1 polymer ?
#
loop_
_entity_poly.entity_id
_entity_poly.type
_entity_poly.pdbx_seq_one_letter_code
_entity_poly.pdbx_strand_id
1 'polypeptide(L)'
;MVVYRKNGINPLLISIVTNKDLSEIPPSPPESMLPGVYAKQVCKNLGSMRKALPERKHKLTCVACGRNGQYNLGLMAFDLAKYLSFSKGNDKSDQSAWASSIQFSGYFRCHYCNSGCWQLPNQTKTMLQIAVMGHALALKAKIKKEEEIVVGRFTTFDGESFFWATEVEEHFLHKLSKEPDNAWIWDRLGNIYIKGGRLDLAVVAFEESIKQDPCQMESHYSLGKILLEAGAKDAATLHLRRVLLTARDYDHLTPLAMRDLLTDALFMLFDILSDLNKLVEFIPKGNEFSNESPESCHDQKPVTVHFMDIDISVDEFEGMYPLAELYMGKHQKKLAPDVQTLYPTQSNTNKLMKEIKKKSSKKKRKRKK
;
A
#
# COMPACT_ATOMS: atom_id res chain seq x y z
N MET A 1 33.43 3.16 -18.26
CA MET A 1 32.92 2.80 -16.92
C MET A 1 31.48 2.35 -17.08
N VAL A 2 31.22 1.05 -16.92
CA VAL A 2 29.88 0.46 -17.12
C VAL A 2 28.96 0.94 -15.98
N VAL A 3 28.02 1.81 -16.32
CA VAL A 3 26.91 2.17 -15.43
C VAL A 3 26.01 0.95 -15.34
N TYR A 4 26.29 0.09 -14.37
CA TYR A 4 25.42 -1.03 -14.02
C TYR A 4 24.09 -0.47 -13.50
N ARG A 5 23.09 -0.35 -14.38
CA ARG A 5 21.68 -0.42 -13.97
C ARG A 5 21.44 -1.85 -13.48
N LYS A 6 21.81 -2.15 -12.23
CA LYS A 6 21.39 -3.40 -11.58
C LYS A 6 20.03 -3.14 -10.98
N ASN A 7 19.04 -3.85 -11.51
CA ASN A 7 17.61 -3.69 -11.24
C ASN A 7 17.22 -3.94 -9.78
N GLY A 8 18.17 -4.32 -8.91
CA GLY A 8 17.96 -4.50 -7.50
C GLY A 8 16.86 -5.52 -7.20
N ILE A 9 16.84 -6.64 -7.94
CA ILE A 9 15.86 -7.72 -7.80
C ILE A 9 16.49 -8.80 -6.93
N ASN A 10 15.81 -9.25 -5.88
CA ASN A 10 16.31 -10.33 -5.06
C ASN A 10 16.22 -11.68 -5.80
N PRO A 11 17.32 -12.46 -5.98
CA PRO A 11 17.24 -13.75 -6.67
C PRO A 11 16.32 -14.76 -5.97
N LEU A 12 16.14 -14.66 -4.65
CA LEU A 12 15.21 -15.50 -3.91
C LEU A 12 13.75 -15.25 -4.31
N LEU A 13 13.39 -14.01 -4.63
CA LEU A 13 12.06 -13.72 -5.19
C LEU A 13 11.83 -14.51 -6.48
N ILE A 14 12.79 -14.48 -7.41
CA ILE A 14 12.68 -15.20 -8.68
C ILE A 14 12.60 -16.71 -8.44
N SER A 15 13.41 -17.23 -7.52
CA SER A 15 13.44 -18.66 -7.17
C SER A 15 12.07 -19.12 -6.68
N ILE A 16 11.48 -18.42 -5.71
CA ILE A 16 10.18 -18.78 -5.14
C ILE A 16 9.08 -18.71 -6.19
N VAL A 17 9.01 -17.62 -6.97
CA VAL A 17 7.91 -17.43 -7.92
C VAL A 17 8.00 -18.38 -9.12
N THR A 18 9.21 -18.70 -9.58
CA THR A 18 9.41 -19.57 -10.75
C THR A 18 9.64 -21.04 -10.39
N ASN A 19 9.73 -21.35 -9.09
CA ASN A 19 10.13 -22.65 -8.55
C ASN A 19 11.45 -23.18 -9.14
N LYS A 20 12.38 -22.27 -9.45
CA LYS A 20 13.72 -22.58 -9.94
C LYS A 20 14.72 -22.59 -8.81
N ASP A 21 15.74 -23.43 -8.92
CA ASP A 21 16.84 -23.47 -7.97
C ASP A 21 17.63 -22.14 -7.99
N LEU A 22 18.06 -21.67 -6.81
CA LEU A 22 18.83 -20.44 -6.66
C LEU A 22 20.13 -20.45 -7.46
N SER A 23 20.74 -21.63 -7.68
CA SER A 23 21.97 -21.78 -8.47
C SER A 23 21.79 -21.48 -9.96
N GLU A 24 20.56 -21.58 -10.48
CA GLU A 24 20.22 -21.26 -11.87
C GLU A 24 19.94 -19.76 -12.08
N ILE A 25 19.82 -19.00 -11.00
CA ILE A 25 19.43 -17.60 -11.02
C ILE A 25 20.68 -16.74 -10.81
N PRO A 26 20.97 -15.77 -11.71
CA PRO A 26 22.12 -14.91 -11.55
C PRO A 26 21.98 -14.06 -10.26
N PRO A 27 23.07 -13.75 -9.55
CA PRO A 27 23.03 -12.97 -8.31
C PRO A 27 22.37 -11.59 -8.44
N SER A 28 22.28 -11.06 -9.66
CA SER A 28 21.51 -9.85 -9.98
C SER A 28 20.63 -10.12 -11.20
N PRO A 29 19.40 -10.63 -10.97
CA PRO A 29 18.46 -10.93 -12.05
C PRO A 29 18.10 -9.69 -12.87
N PRO A 30 18.00 -9.81 -14.20
CA PRO A 30 17.45 -8.76 -15.05
C PRO A 30 15.92 -8.66 -14.90
N GLU A 31 15.34 -7.51 -15.25
CA GLU A 31 13.88 -7.29 -15.26
C GLU A 31 13.14 -8.27 -16.18
N SER A 32 13.82 -8.78 -17.22
CA SER A 32 13.25 -9.80 -18.12
C SER A 32 12.95 -11.13 -17.42
N MET A 33 13.54 -11.39 -16.25
CA MET A 33 13.24 -12.56 -15.42
C MET A 33 12.04 -12.33 -14.49
N LEU A 34 11.51 -11.11 -14.37
CA LEU A 34 10.31 -10.88 -13.57
C LEU A 34 9.13 -11.65 -14.19
N PRO A 35 8.47 -12.53 -13.41
CA PRO A 35 7.29 -13.26 -13.84
C PRO A 35 6.07 -12.34 -13.83
N GLY A 36 4.90 -12.89 -14.16
CA GLY A 36 3.64 -12.15 -14.15
C GLY A 36 3.27 -11.52 -15.48
N VAL A 37 2.00 -11.17 -15.59
CA VAL A 37 1.38 -10.61 -16.80
C VAL A 37 1.61 -9.10 -16.86
N TYR A 38 1.52 -8.44 -15.70
CA TYR A 38 1.54 -6.98 -15.63
C TYR A 38 2.93 -6.38 -15.36
N ALA A 39 3.86 -7.15 -14.78
CA ALA A 39 5.19 -6.64 -14.40
C ALA A 39 5.89 -5.92 -15.56
N LYS A 40 5.90 -6.52 -16.76
CA LYS A 40 6.50 -5.91 -17.96
C LYS A 40 5.82 -4.62 -18.39
N GLN A 41 4.50 -4.53 -18.27
CA GLN A 41 3.74 -3.34 -18.64
C GLN A 41 4.04 -2.20 -17.65
N VAL A 42 4.07 -2.51 -16.35
CA VAL A 42 4.38 -1.54 -15.30
C VAL A 42 5.82 -1.05 -15.41
N CYS A 43 6.78 -1.95 -15.67
CA CYS A 43 8.18 -1.56 -15.93
C CYS A 43 8.31 -0.54 -17.06
N LYS A 44 7.56 -0.70 -18.17
CA LYS A 44 7.59 0.23 -19.31
C LYS A 44 7.10 1.63 -18.94
N ASN A 45 6.13 1.73 -18.05
CA ASN A 45 5.49 3.00 -17.68
C ASN A 45 6.02 3.59 -16.36
N LEU A 46 6.94 2.91 -15.67
CA LEU A 46 7.45 3.29 -14.36
C LEU A 46 8.01 4.73 -14.32
N GLY A 47 8.64 5.18 -15.41
CA GLY A 47 9.21 6.53 -15.51
C GLY A 47 8.17 7.66 -15.54
N SER A 48 6.96 7.39 -16.04
CA SER A 48 5.85 8.36 -16.11
C SER A 48 4.91 8.28 -14.91
N MET A 49 5.01 7.24 -14.08
CA MET A 49 4.17 7.07 -12.90
C MET A 49 4.52 8.10 -11.82
N ARG A 50 3.50 8.53 -11.07
CA ARG A 50 3.65 9.56 -10.05
C ARG A 50 4.53 9.04 -8.92
N LYS A 51 5.64 9.72 -8.65
CA LYS A 51 6.46 9.43 -7.46
C LYS A 51 5.75 10.00 -6.23
N ALA A 52 5.48 9.16 -5.25
CA ALA A 52 4.87 9.58 -3.99
C ALA A 52 5.73 10.60 -3.22
N LEU A 53 7.06 10.51 -3.36
CA LEU A 53 8.03 11.33 -2.66
C LEU A 53 9.21 11.72 -3.55
N PRO A 54 9.81 12.90 -3.32
CA PRO A 54 11.03 13.29 -4.01
C PRO A 54 12.19 12.33 -3.69
N GLU A 55 13.05 12.06 -4.68
CA GLU A 55 14.23 11.23 -4.48
C GLU A 55 15.27 11.96 -3.61
N ARG A 56 15.67 11.34 -2.50
CA ARG A 56 16.71 11.86 -1.62
C ARG A 56 17.81 10.83 -1.46
N LYS A 57 18.87 11.00 -2.24
CA LYS A 57 19.95 10.03 -2.30
C LYS A 57 20.99 10.29 -1.23
N HIS A 58 21.25 9.29 -0.41
CA HIS A 58 22.27 9.30 0.62
C HIS A 58 23.36 8.29 0.29
N LYS A 59 24.60 8.63 0.67
CA LYS A 59 25.73 7.70 0.51
C LYS A 59 25.63 6.59 1.56
N LEU A 60 25.69 5.34 1.09
CA LEU A 60 25.73 4.14 1.91
C LEU A 60 26.94 3.29 1.54
N THR A 61 27.40 2.48 2.49
CA THR A 61 28.43 1.46 2.29
C THR A 61 27.76 0.09 2.35
N CYS A 62 27.93 -0.72 1.30
CA CYS A 62 27.44 -2.10 1.31
C CYS A 62 28.33 -2.95 2.21
N VAL A 63 27.72 -3.64 3.19
CA VAL A 63 28.46 -4.49 4.14
C VAL A 63 29.11 -5.68 3.43
N ALA A 64 28.43 -6.26 2.44
CA ALA A 64 28.90 -7.45 1.75
C ALA A 64 30.11 -7.23 0.82
N CYS A 65 30.20 -6.08 0.13
CA CYS A 65 31.29 -5.82 -0.83
C CYS A 65 32.17 -4.61 -0.50
N GLY A 66 31.88 -3.89 0.59
CA GLY A 66 32.61 -2.68 1.02
C GLY A 66 32.48 -1.46 0.10
N ARG A 67 31.73 -1.56 -1.00
CA ARG A 67 31.59 -0.46 -1.98
C ARG A 67 30.56 0.56 -1.54
N ASN A 68 30.83 1.82 -1.88
CA ASN A 68 29.92 2.93 -1.64
C ASN A 68 28.96 3.14 -2.82
N GLY A 69 27.73 3.54 -2.52
CA GLY A 69 26.73 3.94 -3.52
C GLY A 69 25.80 5.01 -2.98
N GLN A 70 25.03 5.65 -3.86
CA GLN A 70 24.02 6.64 -3.51
C GLN A 70 22.62 6.03 -3.68
N TYR A 71 21.83 6.00 -2.62
CA TYR A 71 20.54 5.31 -2.59
C TYR A 71 19.45 6.19 -2.01
N ASN A 72 18.23 6.04 -2.54
CA ASN A 72 17.07 6.75 -2.02
C ASN A 72 16.55 6.04 -0.76
N LEU A 73 16.61 6.71 0.38
CA LEU A 73 16.20 6.12 1.66
C LEU A 73 14.67 6.09 1.88
N GLY A 74 13.89 6.75 1.03
CA GLY A 74 12.44 6.83 1.18
C GLY A 74 12.02 7.63 2.41
N LEU A 75 10.87 7.27 3.00
CA LEU A 75 10.41 7.89 4.24
C LEU A 75 11.28 7.46 5.40
N MET A 76 11.58 8.41 6.27
CA MET A 76 12.26 8.18 7.52
C MET A 76 11.21 8.15 8.64
N ALA A 77 11.10 6.99 9.31
CA ALA A 77 10.38 6.89 10.57
C ALA A 77 11.34 7.10 11.74
N PHE A 78 10.84 7.77 12.78
CA PHE A 78 11.61 8.14 13.95
C PHE A 78 10.85 7.79 15.24
N ASP A 79 11.43 6.87 16.02
CA ASP A 79 10.97 6.50 17.34
C ASP A 79 11.45 7.53 18.38
N LEU A 80 10.62 8.53 18.61
CA LEU A 80 10.88 9.60 19.57
C LEU A 80 11.08 9.08 20.99
N ALA A 81 10.32 8.06 21.41
CA ALA A 81 10.41 7.52 22.77
C ALA A 81 11.78 6.84 22.98
N LYS A 82 12.20 6.02 22.01
CA LYS A 82 13.51 5.36 22.02
C LYS A 82 14.66 6.36 21.90
N TYR A 83 14.50 7.43 21.13
CA TYR A 83 15.52 8.47 21.06
C TYR A 83 15.71 9.23 22.38
N LEU A 84 14.59 9.59 23.04
CA LEU A 84 14.64 10.33 24.29
C LEU A 84 15.26 9.52 25.43
N SER A 85 15.15 8.19 25.43
CA SER A 85 15.81 7.35 26.43
C SER A 85 17.34 7.45 26.35
N PHE A 86 17.91 7.49 25.13
CA PHE A 86 19.34 7.74 24.94
C PHE A 86 19.77 9.12 25.41
N SER A 87 18.95 10.15 25.19
CA SER A 87 19.29 11.53 25.60
C SER A 87 19.32 11.76 27.11
N LYS A 88 18.69 10.86 27.89
CA LYS A 88 18.63 10.92 29.36
C LYS A 88 19.70 10.07 30.05
N GLY A 89 20.32 9.14 29.35
CA GLY A 89 21.40 8.30 29.87
C GLY A 89 22.72 9.09 29.95
N ASN A 90 23.43 8.99 31.08
CA ASN A 90 24.76 9.59 31.27
C ASN A 90 25.89 8.91 30.46
N ASP A 91 25.57 7.85 29.73
CA ASP A 91 26.54 7.04 29.02
C ASP A 91 26.84 7.62 27.63
N LYS A 92 27.89 8.44 27.55
CA LYS A 92 28.37 9.07 26.31
C LYS A 92 29.16 8.12 25.39
N SER A 93 29.25 6.83 25.74
CA SER A 93 30.13 5.86 25.09
C SER A 93 29.64 5.38 23.73
N ASP A 94 28.32 5.34 23.48
CA ASP A 94 27.77 4.90 22.20
C ASP A 94 27.08 6.05 21.45
N GLN A 95 27.90 6.91 20.84
CA GLN A 95 27.45 8.01 19.98
C GLN A 95 26.64 7.54 18.75
N SER A 96 26.51 6.22 18.53
CA SER A 96 25.79 5.62 17.41
C SER A 96 24.46 4.96 17.80
N ALA A 97 24.16 4.80 19.10
CA ALA A 97 22.98 4.09 19.58
C ALA A 97 21.66 4.69 19.10
N TRP A 98 21.62 6.02 18.91
CA TRP A 98 20.45 6.74 18.38
C TRP A 98 20.02 6.24 16.99
N ALA A 99 20.94 5.72 16.17
CA ALA A 99 20.61 5.21 14.85
C ALA A 99 19.59 4.06 14.94
N SER A 100 19.56 3.30 16.05
CA SER A 100 18.53 2.27 16.25
C SER A 100 17.10 2.81 16.45
N SER A 101 16.92 4.14 16.56
CA SER A 101 15.61 4.80 16.65
C SER A 101 15.05 5.23 15.30
N ILE A 102 15.77 5.00 14.21
CA ILE A 102 15.34 5.39 12.86
C ILE A 102 15.12 4.17 11.97
N GLN A 103 14.19 4.30 11.02
CA GLN A 103 13.88 3.26 10.03
C GLN A 103 13.59 3.92 8.68
N PHE A 104 13.80 3.17 7.60
CA PHE A 104 13.68 3.68 6.24
C PHE A 104 12.76 2.83 5.38
N SER A 105 11.84 3.48 4.66
CA SER A 105 10.92 2.79 3.74
C SER A 105 11.52 2.52 2.36
N GLY A 106 12.63 3.17 2.01
CA GLY A 106 13.26 3.05 0.69
C GLY A 106 13.76 1.64 0.41
N TYR A 107 13.37 1.11 -0.74
CA TYR A 107 13.85 -0.19 -1.21
C TYR A 107 14.97 0.00 -2.23
N PHE A 108 16.13 -0.60 -1.95
CA PHE A 108 17.28 -0.61 -2.85
C PHE A 108 18.21 -1.76 -2.48
N ARG A 109 18.86 -2.36 -3.48
CA ARG A 109 19.91 -3.39 -3.32
C ARG A 109 21.23 -2.88 -3.90
N CYS A 110 22.37 -3.41 -3.45
CA CYS A 110 23.69 -2.92 -3.85
C CYS A 110 23.88 -2.97 -5.38
N HIS A 111 24.25 -1.84 -5.99
CA HIS A 111 24.52 -1.76 -7.44
C HIS A 111 25.66 -2.67 -7.91
N TYR A 112 26.47 -3.21 -6.98
CA TYR A 112 27.63 -4.03 -7.30
C TYR A 112 27.42 -5.51 -7.01
N CYS A 113 26.94 -5.87 -5.82
CA CYS A 113 26.74 -7.27 -5.43
C CYS A 113 25.28 -7.66 -5.17
N ASN A 114 24.33 -6.73 -5.33
CA ASN A 114 22.90 -6.96 -5.11
C ASN A 114 22.52 -7.42 -3.70
N SER A 115 23.38 -7.22 -2.70
CA SER A 115 23.07 -7.45 -1.28
C SER A 115 22.14 -6.36 -0.72
N GLY A 116 21.31 -6.72 0.26
CA GLY A 116 20.44 -5.83 1.04
C GLY A 116 21.05 -5.35 2.37
N CYS A 117 22.33 -5.61 2.64
CA CYS A 117 22.98 -5.26 3.91
C CYS A 117 23.75 -3.93 3.81
N TRP A 118 23.46 -2.99 4.71
CA TRP A 118 23.94 -1.61 4.61
C TRP A 118 24.50 -1.07 5.91
N GLN A 119 25.51 -0.22 5.76
CA GLN A 119 26.05 0.61 6.82
C GLN A 119 25.95 2.08 6.43
N LEU A 120 25.56 2.91 7.39
CA LEU A 120 25.62 4.37 7.26
C LEU A 120 27.05 4.87 7.47
N PRO A 121 27.68 5.54 6.48
CA PRO A 121 28.93 6.26 6.68
C PRO A 121 28.77 7.35 7.75
N ASN A 122 29.86 7.70 8.45
CA ASN A 122 29.82 8.72 9.51
C ASN A 122 29.20 10.05 9.04
N GLN A 123 29.54 10.50 7.83
CA GLN A 123 28.99 11.73 7.27
C GLN A 123 27.45 11.69 7.11
N THR A 124 26.91 10.54 6.65
CA THR A 124 25.47 10.33 6.53
C THR A 124 24.81 10.22 7.91
N LYS A 125 25.46 9.54 8.87
CA LYS A 125 24.98 9.50 10.27
C LYS A 125 24.86 10.90 10.85
N THR A 126 25.90 11.73 10.72
CA THR A 126 25.89 13.11 11.22
C THR A 126 24.77 13.94 10.59
N MET A 127 24.57 13.84 9.27
CA MET A 127 23.47 14.54 8.59
C MET A 127 22.10 14.13 9.13
N LEU A 128 21.85 12.82 9.28
CA LEU A 128 20.59 12.29 9.78
C LEU A 128 20.37 12.67 11.26
N GLN A 129 21.42 12.68 12.07
CA GLN A 129 21.36 13.09 13.47
C GLN A 129 20.90 14.56 13.60
N ILE A 130 21.48 15.45 12.78
CA ILE A 130 21.07 16.87 12.74
C ILE A 130 19.61 16.99 12.33
N ALA A 131 19.16 16.22 11.34
CA ALA A 131 17.76 16.22 10.88
C ALA A 131 16.81 15.78 12.00
N VAL A 132 17.12 14.69 12.71
CA VAL A 132 16.36 14.18 13.86
C VAL A 132 16.30 15.20 15.00
N MET A 133 17.45 15.77 15.38
CA MET A 133 17.51 16.79 16.44
C MET A 133 16.68 18.03 16.07
N GLY A 134 16.79 18.49 14.82
CA GLY A 134 16.00 19.61 14.32
C GLY A 134 14.50 19.32 14.30
N HIS A 135 14.10 18.09 13.96
CA HIS A 135 12.70 17.67 14.01
C HIS A 135 12.18 17.57 15.46
N ALA A 136 12.94 16.97 16.37
CA ALA A 136 12.59 16.88 17.79
C ALA A 136 12.44 18.27 18.45
N LEU A 137 13.32 19.23 18.11
CA LEU A 137 13.21 20.62 18.56
C LEU A 137 11.96 21.31 17.99
N ALA A 138 11.66 21.12 16.70
CA ALA A 138 10.46 21.68 16.08
C ALA A 138 9.17 21.15 16.73
N LEU A 139 9.11 19.85 17.05
CA LEU A 139 8.00 19.24 17.78
C LEU A 139 7.83 19.86 19.18
N LYS A 140 8.93 20.01 19.95
CA LYS A 140 8.91 20.69 21.25
C LYS A 140 8.40 22.13 21.14
N ALA A 141 8.81 22.84 20.10
CA ALA A 141 8.40 24.22 19.84
C ALA A 141 7.00 24.34 19.19
N LYS A 142 6.29 23.22 18.94
CA LYS A 142 4.99 23.16 18.25
C LYS A 142 5.00 23.85 16.88
N ILE A 143 6.15 23.82 16.19
CA ILE A 143 6.29 24.36 14.85
C ILE A 143 5.77 23.32 13.86
N LYS A 144 4.73 23.68 13.08
CA LYS A 144 4.28 22.85 11.96
C LYS A 144 5.33 22.89 10.85
N LYS A 145 6.00 21.76 10.60
CA LYS A 145 6.87 21.55 9.45
C LYS A 145 6.18 20.63 8.46
N GLU A 146 6.54 20.74 7.18
CA GLU A 146 6.26 19.68 6.21
C GLU A 146 6.93 18.40 6.70
N GLU A 147 6.14 17.33 6.87
CA GLU A 147 6.55 16.12 7.57
C GLU A 147 7.43 15.24 6.67
N GLU A 148 8.72 15.56 6.64
CA GLU A 148 9.74 14.73 5.98
C GLU A 148 10.16 13.52 6.82
N ILE A 149 9.86 13.58 8.12
CA ILE A 149 10.12 12.53 9.11
C ILE A 149 8.80 12.21 9.79
N VAL A 150 8.44 10.94 9.80
CA VAL A 150 7.23 10.44 10.46
C VAL A 150 7.58 10.00 11.87
N VAL A 151 6.87 10.50 12.88
CA VAL A 151 7.02 10.02 14.26
C VAL A 151 6.30 8.68 14.40
N GLY A 152 7.04 7.64 14.76
CA GLY A 152 6.49 6.29 14.89
C GLY A 152 7.50 5.21 14.51
N ARG A 153 7.00 4.00 14.29
CA ARG A 153 7.81 2.84 13.88
C ARG A 153 7.13 2.10 12.73
N PHE A 154 7.94 1.61 11.81
CA PHE A 154 7.53 0.58 10.87
C PHE A 154 7.68 -0.78 11.56
N THR A 155 6.56 -1.45 11.73
CA THR A 155 6.49 -2.81 12.29
C THR A 155 5.88 -3.74 11.26
N THR A 156 6.47 -4.91 11.14
CA THR A 156 5.90 -6.03 10.39
C THR A 156 4.71 -6.61 11.15
N PHE A 157 3.95 -7.48 10.50
CA PHE A 157 2.75 -8.08 11.08
C PHE A 157 3.04 -9.00 12.27
N ASP A 158 4.24 -9.54 12.34
CA ASP A 158 4.76 -10.38 13.41
C ASP A 158 5.46 -9.55 14.50
N GLY A 159 5.35 -8.22 14.45
CA GLY A 159 5.86 -7.32 15.48
C GLY A 159 7.35 -6.99 15.36
N GLU A 160 8.05 -7.55 14.37
CA GLU A 160 9.45 -7.26 14.12
C GLU A 160 9.63 -5.87 13.49
N SER A 161 10.76 -5.24 13.81
CA SER A 161 11.10 -3.89 13.34
C SER A 161 12.50 -3.92 12.73
N PHE A 162 12.57 -3.56 11.45
CA PHE A 162 13.82 -3.58 10.69
C PHE A 162 14.32 -2.17 10.41
N PHE A 163 15.62 -2.04 10.14
CA PHE A 163 16.22 -0.76 9.80
C PHE A 163 15.96 -0.44 8.32
N TRP A 164 16.12 -1.44 7.45
CA TRP A 164 15.98 -1.32 6.00
C TRP A 164 14.78 -2.11 5.47
N ALA A 165 14.09 -1.57 4.46
CA ALA A 165 13.04 -2.31 3.75
C ALA A 165 13.53 -3.60 3.08
N THR A 166 14.82 -3.69 2.74
CA THR A 166 15.43 -4.92 2.18
C THR A 166 15.61 -6.03 3.22
N GLU A 167 15.74 -5.71 4.50
CA GLU A 167 15.73 -6.71 5.57
C GLU A 167 14.31 -7.27 5.74
N VAL A 168 13.29 -6.41 5.62
CA VAL A 168 11.88 -6.84 5.62
C VAL A 168 11.59 -7.77 4.44
N GLU A 169 12.08 -7.43 3.24
CA GLU A 169 11.99 -8.31 2.07
C GLU A 169 12.62 -9.67 2.35
N GLU A 170 13.86 -9.71 2.85
CA GLU A 170 14.57 -10.97 3.11
C GLU A 170 13.84 -11.83 4.16
N HIS A 171 13.29 -11.20 5.21
CA HIS A 171 12.45 -11.86 6.20
C HIS A 171 11.20 -12.49 5.58
N PHE A 172 10.46 -11.74 4.76
CA PHE A 172 9.24 -12.22 4.13
C PHE A 172 9.51 -13.29 3.07
N LEU A 173 10.55 -13.14 2.25
CA LEU A 173 10.95 -14.16 1.28
C LEU A 173 11.38 -15.45 1.96
N HIS A 174 12.04 -15.38 3.12
CA HIS A 174 12.36 -16.58 3.88
C HIS A 174 11.10 -17.27 4.43
N LYS A 175 10.08 -16.52 4.88
CA LYS A 175 8.78 -17.12 5.23
C LYS A 175 8.11 -17.78 4.03
N LEU A 176 8.07 -17.09 2.89
CA LEU A 176 7.49 -17.60 1.65
C LEU A 176 8.25 -18.81 1.08
N SER A 177 9.55 -18.96 1.36
CA SER A 177 10.28 -20.18 0.98
C SER A 177 9.79 -21.43 1.71
N LYS A 178 9.10 -21.26 2.84
CA LYS A 178 8.50 -22.34 3.64
C LYS A 178 7.02 -22.50 3.36
N GLU A 179 6.32 -21.38 3.14
CA GLU A 179 4.87 -21.29 2.91
C GLU A 179 4.61 -20.47 1.63
N PRO A 180 4.92 -21.00 0.43
CA PRO A 180 4.79 -20.25 -0.83
C PRO A 180 3.34 -19.97 -1.22
N ASP A 181 2.39 -20.72 -0.65
CA ASP A 181 0.94 -20.60 -0.83
C ASP A 181 0.28 -19.57 0.11
N ASN A 182 1.06 -18.89 0.95
CA ASN A 182 0.53 -17.89 1.87
C ASN A 182 0.27 -16.55 1.16
N ALA A 183 -0.93 -16.40 0.58
CA ALA A 183 -1.38 -15.20 -0.14
C ALA A 183 -1.19 -13.91 0.65
N TRP A 184 -1.44 -13.95 1.96
CA TRP A 184 -1.36 -12.77 2.80
C TRP A 184 0.09 -12.28 2.97
N ILE A 185 1.07 -13.17 3.09
CA ILE A 185 2.49 -12.74 3.15
C ILE A 185 2.92 -12.13 1.80
N TRP A 186 2.46 -12.67 0.68
CA TRP A 186 2.68 -12.06 -0.64
C TRP A 186 2.11 -10.63 -0.73
N ASP A 187 0.88 -10.41 -0.23
CA ASP A 187 0.29 -9.07 -0.14
C ASP A 187 1.14 -8.12 0.71
N ARG A 188 1.61 -8.57 1.88
CA ARG A 188 2.48 -7.77 2.75
C ARG A 188 3.82 -7.45 2.08
N LEU A 189 4.39 -8.37 1.30
CA LEU A 189 5.59 -8.12 0.51
C LEU A 189 5.34 -7.07 -0.58
N GLY A 190 4.22 -7.14 -1.30
CA GLY A 190 3.80 -6.13 -2.27
C GLY A 190 3.72 -4.72 -1.66
N ASN A 191 3.17 -4.62 -0.44
CA ASN A 191 3.11 -3.37 0.31
C ASN A 191 4.50 -2.78 0.62
N ILE A 192 5.50 -3.61 0.97
CA ILE A 192 6.88 -3.16 1.18
C ILE A 192 7.46 -2.58 -0.12
N TYR A 193 7.23 -3.24 -1.26
CA TYR A 193 7.68 -2.75 -2.55
C TYR A 193 7.01 -1.43 -2.97
N ILE A 194 5.70 -1.26 -2.72
CA ILE A 194 5.01 0.03 -2.92
C ILE A 194 5.69 1.13 -2.09
N LYS A 195 5.90 0.90 -0.79
CA LYS A 195 6.53 1.89 0.11
C LYS A 195 7.97 2.20 -0.27
N GLY A 196 8.65 1.25 -0.89
CA GLY A 196 9.98 1.38 -1.45
C GLY A 196 10.06 1.97 -2.86
N GLY A 197 8.91 2.20 -3.52
CA GLY A 197 8.83 2.75 -4.89
C GLY A 197 9.16 1.75 -6.00
N ARG A 198 9.13 0.44 -5.71
CA ARG A 198 9.37 -0.65 -6.67
C ARG A 198 8.06 -1.27 -7.13
N LEU A 199 7.29 -0.51 -7.91
CA LEU A 199 5.99 -0.95 -8.39
C LEU A 199 6.09 -2.19 -9.32
N ASP A 200 7.21 -2.34 -10.01
CA ASP A 200 7.55 -3.52 -10.79
C ASP A 200 7.58 -4.80 -9.94
N LEU A 201 8.20 -4.74 -8.76
CA LEU A 201 8.24 -5.87 -7.81
C LEU A 201 6.92 -6.04 -7.06
N ALA A 202 6.25 -4.93 -6.74
CA ALA A 202 4.96 -4.94 -6.06
C ALA A 202 3.92 -5.73 -6.86
N VAL A 203 3.87 -5.49 -8.18
CA VAL A 203 2.95 -6.19 -9.09
C VAL A 203 3.18 -7.69 -9.08
N VAL A 204 4.44 -8.15 -9.15
CA VAL A 204 4.77 -9.59 -9.06
C VAL A 204 4.25 -10.19 -7.75
N ALA A 205 4.46 -9.51 -6.62
CA ALA A 205 4.01 -10.00 -5.33
C ALA A 205 2.47 -10.06 -5.22
N PHE A 206 1.76 -9.05 -5.74
CA PHE A 206 0.29 -9.08 -5.75
C PHE A 206 -0.29 -10.11 -6.73
N GLU A 207 0.36 -10.32 -7.89
CA GLU A 207 -0.03 -11.38 -8.83
C GLU A 207 0.12 -12.76 -8.20
N GLU A 208 1.20 -13.01 -7.47
CA GLU A 208 1.35 -14.27 -6.73
C GLU A 208 0.37 -14.37 -5.56
N SER A 209 0.11 -13.29 -4.83
CA SER A 209 -0.92 -13.27 -3.79
C SER A 209 -2.29 -13.72 -4.32
N ILE A 210 -2.73 -13.12 -5.45
CA ILE A 210 -4.01 -13.44 -6.12
C ILE A 210 -4.03 -14.86 -6.68
N LYS A 211 -2.88 -15.37 -7.13
CA LYS A 211 -2.77 -16.75 -7.60
C LYS A 211 -2.97 -17.76 -6.48
N GLN A 212 -2.50 -17.46 -5.26
CA GLN A 212 -2.70 -18.31 -4.10
C GLN A 212 -4.11 -18.15 -3.50
N ASP A 213 -4.62 -16.93 -3.42
CA ASP A 213 -5.99 -16.63 -3.01
C ASP A 213 -6.66 -15.65 -4.02
N PRO A 214 -7.50 -16.16 -4.95
CA PRO A 214 -8.23 -15.34 -5.91
C PRO A 214 -9.23 -14.35 -5.29
N CYS A 215 -9.49 -14.47 -3.98
CA CYS A 215 -10.37 -13.59 -3.21
C CYS A 215 -9.60 -12.55 -2.38
N GLN A 216 -8.26 -12.55 -2.41
CA GLN A 216 -7.42 -11.62 -1.65
C GLN A 216 -7.68 -10.16 -2.05
N MET A 217 -8.56 -9.52 -1.29
CA MET A 217 -9.15 -8.22 -1.63
C MET A 217 -8.12 -7.08 -1.72
N GLU A 218 -7.20 -7.00 -0.76
CA GLU A 218 -6.18 -5.93 -0.70
C GLU A 218 -5.19 -6.01 -1.87
N SER A 219 -4.89 -7.23 -2.35
CA SER A 219 -4.01 -7.43 -3.50
C SER A 219 -4.70 -7.04 -4.80
N HIS A 220 -5.98 -7.38 -4.98
CA HIS A 220 -6.77 -6.87 -6.10
C HIS A 220 -6.86 -5.35 -6.11
N TYR A 221 -7.11 -4.73 -4.95
CA TYR A 221 -7.14 -3.27 -4.81
C TYR A 221 -5.79 -2.63 -5.17
N SER A 222 -4.70 -3.15 -4.60
CA SER A 222 -3.34 -2.60 -4.79
C SER A 222 -2.88 -2.76 -6.24
N LEU A 223 -3.13 -3.93 -6.85
CA LEU A 223 -2.81 -4.17 -8.25
C LEU A 223 -3.65 -3.28 -9.18
N GLY A 224 -4.95 -3.14 -8.92
CA GLY A 224 -5.85 -2.24 -9.67
C GLY A 224 -5.37 -0.79 -9.65
N LYS A 225 -4.94 -0.30 -8.48
CA LYS A 225 -4.36 1.04 -8.33
C LYS A 225 -3.06 1.22 -9.12
N ILE A 226 -2.12 0.27 -9.02
CA ILE A 226 -0.85 0.33 -9.76
C ILE A 226 -1.11 0.31 -11.28
N LEU A 227 -2.03 -0.54 -11.74
CA LEU A 227 -2.42 -0.64 -13.14
C LEU A 227 -3.05 0.65 -13.66
N LEU A 228 -3.90 1.30 -12.84
CA LEU A 228 -4.47 2.60 -13.19
C LEU A 228 -3.39 3.66 -13.36
N GLU A 229 -2.44 3.74 -12.42
CA GLU A 229 -1.29 4.65 -12.52
C GLU A 229 -0.42 4.34 -13.74
N ALA A 230 -0.35 3.07 -14.16
CA ALA A 230 0.38 2.63 -15.33
C ALA A 230 -0.41 2.84 -16.63
N GLY A 231 -1.61 3.42 -16.58
CA GLY A 231 -2.49 3.66 -17.72
C GLY A 231 -3.22 2.42 -18.25
N ALA A 232 -3.12 1.28 -17.57
CA ALA A 232 -3.75 0.02 -17.93
C ALA A 232 -5.21 -0.03 -17.46
N LYS A 233 -6.05 0.91 -17.95
CA LYS A 233 -7.42 1.15 -17.45
C LYS A 233 -8.31 -0.09 -17.45
N ASP A 234 -8.32 -0.88 -18.53
CA ASP A 234 -9.16 -2.08 -18.60
C ASP A 234 -8.76 -3.14 -17.56
N ALA A 235 -7.45 -3.37 -17.38
CA ALA A 235 -6.94 -4.28 -16.37
C ALA A 235 -7.20 -3.75 -14.95
N ALA A 236 -7.06 -2.45 -14.74
CA ALA A 236 -7.41 -1.81 -13.48
C ALA A 236 -8.90 -2.01 -13.14
N THR A 237 -9.81 -1.82 -14.11
CA THR A 237 -11.25 -2.07 -13.93
C THR A 237 -11.52 -3.50 -13.52
N LEU A 238 -10.87 -4.49 -14.15
CA LEU A 238 -11.03 -5.91 -13.79
C LEU A 238 -10.69 -6.15 -12.30
N HIS A 239 -9.51 -5.72 -11.85
CA HIS A 239 -9.08 -5.94 -10.47
C HIS A 239 -9.89 -5.12 -9.46
N LEU A 240 -10.25 -3.88 -9.77
CA LEU A 240 -11.08 -3.06 -8.89
C LEU A 240 -12.51 -3.58 -8.78
N ARG A 241 -13.09 -4.14 -9.85
CA ARG A 241 -14.40 -4.82 -9.75
C ARG A 241 -14.31 -6.06 -8.87
N ARG A 242 -13.21 -6.81 -8.93
CA ARG A 242 -13.02 -7.98 -8.06
C ARG A 242 -13.10 -7.63 -6.59
N VAL A 243 -12.58 -6.46 -6.19
CA VAL A 243 -12.71 -5.93 -4.82
C VAL A 243 -14.18 -5.83 -4.39
N LEU A 244 -15.05 -5.32 -5.26
CA LEU A 244 -16.49 -5.20 -4.95
C LEU A 244 -17.16 -6.57 -4.80
N LEU A 245 -16.77 -7.53 -5.66
CA LEU A 245 -17.37 -8.85 -5.72
C LEU A 245 -16.97 -9.74 -4.53
N THR A 246 -15.74 -9.62 -4.02
CA THR A 246 -15.22 -10.46 -2.93
C THR A 246 -15.55 -9.93 -1.54
N ALA A 247 -15.92 -8.66 -1.43
CA ALA A 247 -16.12 -7.93 -0.17
C ALA A 247 -17.03 -8.63 0.86
N ARG A 248 -18.10 -9.25 0.38
CA ARG A 248 -19.13 -9.86 1.22
C ARG A 248 -18.59 -11.00 2.08
N ASP A 249 -17.65 -11.75 1.52
CA ASP A 249 -17.14 -13.00 2.08
C ASP A 249 -15.71 -12.85 2.62
N TYR A 250 -15.12 -11.65 2.49
CA TYR A 250 -13.75 -11.36 2.89
C TYR A 250 -13.63 -10.96 4.38
N ASP A 251 -13.11 -11.85 5.22
CA ASP A 251 -13.12 -11.68 6.68
C ASP A 251 -11.83 -11.07 7.29
N HIS A 252 -10.82 -10.74 6.50
CA HIS A 252 -9.52 -10.25 7.00
C HIS A 252 -9.42 -8.73 7.23
N LEU A 253 -10.48 -7.97 6.91
CA LEU A 253 -10.54 -6.53 7.16
C LEU A 253 -11.54 -6.17 8.26
N THR A 254 -11.22 -5.11 9.00
CA THR A 254 -12.21 -4.49 9.88
C THR A 254 -13.32 -3.86 9.03
N PRO A 255 -14.57 -3.76 9.55
CA PRO A 255 -15.67 -3.18 8.80
C PRO A 255 -15.38 -1.75 8.28
N LEU A 256 -14.66 -0.94 9.05
CA LEU A 256 -14.28 0.41 8.62
C LEU A 256 -13.23 0.38 7.51
N ALA A 257 -12.17 -0.41 7.65
CA ALA A 257 -11.14 -0.54 6.63
C ALA A 257 -11.73 -1.10 5.31
N MET A 258 -12.65 -2.06 5.41
CA MET A 258 -13.38 -2.59 4.26
C MET A 258 -14.21 -1.50 3.58
N ARG A 259 -14.97 -0.70 4.34
CA ARG A 259 -15.76 0.40 3.77
C ARG A 259 -14.88 1.42 3.06
N ASP A 260 -13.77 1.83 3.69
CA ASP A 260 -12.86 2.82 3.12
C ASP A 260 -12.19 2.30 1.84
N LEU A 261 -11.74 1.05 1.84
CA LEU A 261 -11.15 0.40 0.66
C LEU A 261 -12.16 0.27 -0.49
N LEU A 262 -13.40 -0.14 -0.20
CA LEU A 262 -14.48 -0.20 -1.19
C LEU A 262 -14.82 1.18 -1.74
N THR A 263 -14.84 2.19 -0.88
CA THR A 263 -15.11 3.58 -1.27
C THR A 263 -14.04 4.08 -2.23
N ASP A 264 -12.75 3.89 -1.92
CA ASP A 264 -11.65 4.20 -2.83
C ASP A 264 -11.77 3.44 -4.16
N ALA A 265 -12.09 2.15 -4.13
CA ALA A 265 -12.25 1.34 -5.34
C ALA A 265 -13.40 1.84 -6.22
N LEU A 266 -14.53 2.23 -5.61
CA LEU A 266 -15.68 2.82 -6.31
C LEU A 266 -15.31 4.16 -6.96
N PHE A 267 -14.56 5.03 -6.28
CA PHE A 267 -14.08 6.27 -6.88
C PHE A 267 -13.19 6.01 -8.10
N MET A 268 -12.21 5.12 -7.96
CA MET A 268 -11.32 4.78 -9.08
C MET A 268 -12.10 4.17 -10.26
N LEU A 269 -13.08 3.30 -9.99
CA LEU A 269 -13.95 2.75 -11.03
C LEU A 269 -14.80 3.83 -11.70
N PHE A 270 -15.33 4.77 -10.92
CA PHE A 270 -16.15 5.87 -11.45
C PHE A 270 -15.32 6.73 -12.39
N ASP A 271 -14.12 7.12 -11.96
CA ASP A 271 -13.20 7.92 -12.76
C ASP A 271 -12.80 7.20 -14.06
N ILE A 272 -12.42 5.91 -13.97
CA ILE A 272 -12.05 5.11 -15.16
C ILE A 272 -13.22 5.03 -16.14
N LEU A 273 -14.41 4.68 -15.67
CA LEU A 273 -15.56 4.43 -16.53
C LEU A 273 -16.19 5.72 -17.06
N SER A 274 -16.07 6.82 -16.32
CA SER A 274 -16.36 8.17 -16.83
C SER A 274 -15.44 8.51 -17.99
N ASP A 275 -14.13 8.35 -17.82
CA ASP A 275 -13.13 8.60 -18.87
C ASP A 275 -13.35 7.74 -20.12
N LEU A 276 -13.88 6.52 -19.96
CA LEU A 276 -14.17 5.59 -21.05
C LEU A 276 -15.57 5.77 -21.66
N ASN A 277 -16.40 6.69 -21.15
CA ASN A 277 -17.81 6.84 -21.50
C ASN A 277 -18.65 5.55 -21.30
N LYS A 278 -18.32 4.76 -20.27
CA LYS A 278 -18.95 3.48 -19.92
C LYS A 278 -19.63 3.49 -18.54
N LEU A 279 -20.16 4.63 -18.09
CA LEU A 279 -20.80 4.75 -16.76
C LEU A 279 -21.98 3.79 -16.54
N VAL A 280 -22.63 3.32 -17.60
CA VAL A 280 -23.68 2.27 -17.52
C VAL A 280 -23.13 0.96 -16.93
N GLU A 281 -21.82 0.72 -17.04
CA GLU A 281 -21.13 -0.46 -16.51
C GLU A 281 -20.47 -0.21 -15.14
N PHE A 282 -20.79 0.90 -14.47
CA PHE A 282 -20.19 1.27 -13.19
C PHE A 282 -20.42 0.23 -12.09
N ILE A 283 -21.61 -0.36 -12.08
CA ILE A 283 -22.01 -1.38 -11.12
C ILE A 283 -21.78 -2.77 -11.78
N PRO A 284 -21.07 -3.69 -11.11
CA PRO A 284 -20.93 -5.07 -11.57
C PRO A 284 -22.29 -5.71 -11.82
N LYS A 285 -22.43 -6.42 -12.94
CA LYS A 285 -23.68 -7.09 -13.29
C LYS A 285 -23.85 -8.37 -12.45
N GLY A 286 -25.11 -8.79 -12.25
CA GLY A 286 -25.44 -9.96 -11.44
C GLY A 286 -24.73 -11.26 -11.85
N ASN A 287 -24.41 -11.42 -13.14
CA ASN A 287 -23.65 -12.56 -13.66
C ASN A 287 -22.16 -12.55 -13.31
N GLU A 288 -21.58 -11.38 -12.99
CA GLU A 288 -20.20 -11.26 -12.50
C GLU A 288 -20.07 -11.84 -11.07
N PHE A 289 -21.17 -11.96 -10.32
CA PHE A 289 -21.20 -12.62 -9.01
C PHE A 289 -21.29 -14.15 -9.09
N SER A 290 -21.77 -14.72 -10.20
CA SER A 290 -22.08 -16.16 -10.30
C SER A 290 -20.97 -17.01 -10.92
N ASN A 291 -20.00 -16.42 -11.63
CA ASN A 291 -19.07 -17.19 -12.46
C ASN A 291 -17.85 -17.76 -11.73
N GLU A 292 -17.57 -17.41 -10.47
CA GLU A 292 -16.22 -17.66 -9.92
C GLU A 292 -16.16 -18.08 -8.44
N SER A 293 -17.15 -18.83 -7.98
CA SER A 293 -16.97 -19.70 -6.80
C SER A 293 -16.74 -21.13 -7.28
N PRO A 294 -15.53 -21.71 -7.22
CA PRO A 294 -15.40 -23.15 -7.25
C PRO A 294 -16.02 -23.68 -5.96
N GLU A 295 -17.20 -24.28 -6.07
CA GLU A 295 -17.90 -25.05 -5.04
C GLU A 295 -18.34 -24.30 -3.77
N SER A 296 -19.50 -23.62 -3.81
CA SER A 296 -20.45 -23.71 -2.67
C SER A 296 -21.89 -23.36 -3.05
N CYS A 297 -22.76 -24.37 -2.92
CA CYS A 297 -24.19 -24.33 -2.56
C CYS A 297 -25.17 -23.57 -3.48
N HIS A 298 -25.70 -24.29 -4.48
CA HIS A 298 -27.03 -24.02 -5.01
C HIS A 298 -28.10 -24.46 -4.02
N ASP A 299 -28.75 -23.47 -3.40
CA ASP A 299 -30.20 -23.49 -3.19
C ASP A 299 -30.75 -22.27 -3.92
N GLN A 300 -31.41 -22.47 -5.06
CA GLN A 300 -32.07 -21.42 -5.82
C GLN A 300 -33.29 -20.91 -5.05
N LYS A 301 -33.06 -20.09 -4.03
CA LYS A 301 -34.11 -19.27 -3.42
C LYS A 301 -34.55 -18.22 -4.44
N PRO A 302 -35.86 -17.87 -4.49
CA PRO A 302 -36.34 -16.81 -5.35
C PRO A 302 -35.56 -15.51 -5.06
N VAL A 303 -35.06 -14.88 -6.13
CA VAL A 303 -34.35 -13.60 -6.04
C VAL A 303 -35.35 -12.52 -5.62
N THR A 304 -35.31 -12.12 -4.36
CA THR A 304 -36.10 -10.98 -3.88
C THR A 304 -35.46 -9.69 -4.41
N VAL A 305 -36.17 -9.00 -5.30
CA VAL A 305 -35.74 -7.69 -5.81
C VAL A 305 -36.15 -6.62 -4.79
N HIS A 306 -35.18 -5.97 -4.18
CA HIS A 306 -35.39 -4.82 -3.32
C HIS A 306 -35.09 -3.54 -4.11
N PHE A 307 -36.08 -2.65 -4.23
CA PHE A 307 -35.86 -1.31 -4.74
C PHE A 307 -35.32 -0.43 -3.62
N MET A 308 -34.19 0.23 -3.86
CA MET A 308 -33.55 1.15 -2.93
C MET A 308 -33.19 2.43 -3.67
N ASP A 309 -33.56 3.56 -3.08
CA ASP A 309 -33.10 4.88 -3.52
C ASP A 309 -31.85 5.25 -2.73
N ILE A 310 -30.71 5.32 -3.43
CA ILE A 310 -29.42 5.69 -2.84
C ILE A 310 -28.95 6.98 -3.48
N ASP A 311 -28.86 8.04 -2.67
CA ASP A 311 -28.23 9.30 -3.08
C ASP A 311 -26.71 9.14 -2.99
N ILE A 312 -26.05 9.16 -4.14
CA ILE A 312 -24.58 9.07 -4.25
C ILE A 312 -24.03 10.45 -4.59
N SER A 313 -23.02 10.88 -3.84
CA SER A 313 -22.28 12.12 -4.12
C SER A 313 -20.84 11.80 -4.48
N VAL A 314 -20.45 12.14 -5.71
CA VAL A 314 -19.06 11.98 -6.20
C VAL A 314 -18.13 13.12 -5.77
N ASP A 315 -18.67 14.20 -5.19
CA ASP A 315 -17.88 15.37 -4.79
C ASP A 315 -17.06 15.16 -3.50
N GLU A 316 -17.45 14.18 -2.67
CA GLU A 316 -16.90 13.97 -1.34
C GLU A 316 -16.70 12.48 -1.10
N PHE A 317 -15.60 12.11 -0.43
CA PHE A 317 -15.25 10.70 -0.20
C PHE A 317 -16.37 9.93 0.50
N GLU A 318 -16.99 10.53 1.51
CA GLU A 318 -18.09 9.92 2.27
C GLU A 318 -19.37 9.73 1.45
N GLY A 319 -19.49 10.38 0.29
CA GLY A 319 -20.67 10.30 -0.58
C GLY A 319 -20.84 8.94 -1.27
N MET A 320 -19.81 8.08 -1.25
CA MET A 320 -19.85 6.70 -1.74
C MET A 320 -20.11 5.67 -0.62
N TYR A 321 -20.14 6.09 0.65
CA TYR A 321 -20.32 5.15 1.78
C TYR A 321 -21.58 4.30 1.70
N PRO A 322 -22.77 4.83 1.31
CA PRO A 322 -23.96 3.99 1.18
C PRO A 322 -23.75 2.87 0.15
N LEU A 323 -23.11 3.18 -0.98
CA LEU A 323 -22.82 2.20 -2.01
C LEU A 323 -21.76 1.18 -1.55
N ALA A 324 -20.71 1.62 -0.87
CA ALA A 324 -19.71 0.72 -0.28
C ALA A 324 -20.35 -0.24 0.74
N GLU A 325 -21.20 0.27 1.64
CA GLU A 325 -21.92 -0.51 2.64
C GLU A 325 -22.84 -1.59 2.03
N LEU A 326 -23.33 -1.38 0.80
CA LEU A 326 -24.10 -2.39 0.06
C LEU A 326 -23.28 -3.65 -0.26
N TYR A 327 -22.01 -3.48 -0.66
CA TYR A 327 -21.12 -4.59 -1.02
C TYR A 327 -20.56 -5.33 0.21
N MET A 328 -20.53 -4.68 1.37
CA MET A 328 -20.00 -5.26 2.61
C MET A 328 -20.81 -6.46 3.14
N GLY A 329 -22.06 -6.66 2.70
CA GLY A 329 -22.90 -7.78 3.12
C GLY A 329 -23.01 -7.93 4.65
N LYS A 330 -22.53 -9.06 5.22
CA LYS A 330 -22.61 -9.32 6.66
C LYS A 330 -21.78 -8.34 7.50
N HIS A 331 -20.75 -7.73 6.92
CA HIS A 331 -19.83 -6.80 7.60
C HIS A 331 -20.47 -5.45 7.87
N GLN A 332 -21.44 -5.04 7.05
CA GLN A 332 -22.18 -3.78 7.21
C GLN A 332 -22.84 -3.68 8.59
N LYS A 333 -23.43 -4.78 9.07
CA LYS A 333 -24.08 -4.85 10.40
C LYS A 333 -23.11 -4.73 11.58
N LYS A 334 -21.81 -4.94 11.35
CA LYS A 334 -20.76 -4.81 12.36
C LYS A 334 -20.30 -3.35 12.52
N LEU A 335 -20.73 -2.44 11.65
CA LEU A 335 -20.49 -1.00 11.81
C LEU A 335 -21.33 -0.44 12.95
N ALA A 336 -20.77 0.51 13.70
CA ALA A 336 -21.49 1.21 14.74
C ALA A 336 -22.73 1.94 14.15
N PRO A 337 -23.89 1.95 14.84
CA PRO A 337 -25.14 2.51 14.29
C PRO A 337 -25.07 4.01 13.93
N ASP A 338 -24.18 4.76 14.57
CA ASP A 338 -23.92 6.18 14.30
C ASP A 338 -22.92 6.40 13.14
N VAL A 339 -22.27 5.34 12.66
CA VAL A 339 -21.35 5.38 11.53
C VAL A 339 -21.98 4.85 10.23
N GLN A 340 -23.03 4.03 10.33
CA GLN A 340 -23.76 3.50 9.18
C GLN A 340 -24.44 4.61 8.37
N THR A 341 -24.33 4.51 7.05
CA THR A 341 -24.85 5.47 6.08
C THR A 341 -25.92 4.88 5.16
N LEU A 342 -25.94 3.56 4.95
CA LEU A 342 -26.95 2.89 4.13
C LEU A 342 -28.33 2.88 4.79
N TYR A 343 -28.37 2.65 6.09
CA TYR A 343 -29.59 2.68 6.91
C TYR A 343 -29.41 3.66 8.08
N PRO A 344 -29.46 4.98 7.83
CA PRO A 344 -29.15 5.98 8.84
C PRO A 344 -30.17 5.96 9.98
N THR A 345 -29.67 5.93 11.22
CA THR A 345 -30.51 6.08 12.42
C THR A 345 -31.08 7.50 12.53
N GLN A 346 -32.15 7.69 13.33
CA GLN A 346 -32.76 9.01 13.60
C GLN A 346 -31.76 10.05 14.17
N SER A 347 -30.69 9.59 14.83
CA SER A 347 -29.59 10.44 15.29
C SER A 347 -28.70 10.90 14.11
N ASN A 348 -28.39 9.98 13.20
CA ASN A 348 -27.60 10.25 12.00
C ASN A 348 -28.30 11.19 11.03
N THR A 349 -29.60 11.00 10.80
CA THR A 349 -30.38 11.92 9.95
C THR A 349 -30.36 13.34 10.50
N ASN A 350 -30.46 13.51 11.82
CA ASN A 350 -30.37 14.83 12.46
C ASN A 350 -28.97 15.47 12.33
N LYS A 351 -27.90 14.69 12.37
CA LYS A 351 -26.51 15.17 12.20
C LYS A 351 -26.24 15.53 10.73
N LEU A 352 -26.60 14.65 9.79
CA LEU A 352 -26.47 14.86 8.35
C LEU A 352 -27.28 16.10 7.90
N MET A 353 -28.52 16.26 8.38
CA MET A 353 -29.36 17.43 8.09
C MET A 353 -28.77 18.74 8.64
N LYS A 354 -28.08 18.71 9.78
CA LYS A 354 -27.35 19.88 10.31
C LYS A 354 -26.13 20.23 9.45
N GLU A 355 -25.42 19.23 8.93
CA GLU A 355 -24.25 19.43 8.05
C GLU A 355 -24.64 19.93 6.66
N ILE A 356 -25.71 19.39 6.06
CA ILE A 356 -26.27 19.86 4.79
C ILE A 356 -26.71 21.33 4.91
N LYS A 357 -27.35 21.73 6.01
CA LYS A 357 -27.70 23.14 6.31
C LYS A 357 -26.45 24.03 6.46
N LYS A 358 -25.35 23.52 7.01
CA LYS A 358 -24.06 24.25 7.09
C LYS A 358 -23.34 24.36 5.74
N LYS A 359 -23.39 23.33 4.88
CA LYS A 359 -22.76 23.36 3.55
C LYS A 359 -23.52 24.25 2.57
N SER A 360 -24.85 24.19 2.58
CA SER A 360 -25.72 25.08 1.76
C SER A 360 -25.57 26.56 2.12
N SER A 361 -25.43 26.89 3.41
CA SER A 361 -25.15 28.27 3.86
C SER A 361 -23.75 28.76 3.46
N LYS A 362 -22.73 27.89 3.42
CA LYS A 362 -21.39 28.22 2.88
C LYS A 362 -21.40 28.41 1.36
N LYS A 363 -22.10 27.56 0.59
CA LYS A 363 -22.28 27.73 -0.88
C LYS A 363 -23.03 29.03 -1.21
N LYS A 364 -24.07 29.39 -0.44
CA LYS A 364 -24.77 30.69 -0.60
C LYS A 364 -23.91 31.91 -0.26
N ARG A 365 -22.99 31.81 0.71
CA ARG A 365 -22.03 32.89 1.03
C ARG A 365 -20.94 33.06 -0.02
N LYS A 366 -20.49 31.98 -0.68
CA LYS A 366 -19.53 32.05 -1.79
C LYS A 366 -20.12 32.56 -3.11
N ARG A 367 -21.44 32.50 -3.30
CA ARG A 367 -22.13 33.09 -4.47
C ARG A 367 -22.54 34.56 -4.28
N LYS A 368 -22.35 35.12 -3.08
CA LYS A 368 -22.68 36.52 -2.72
C LYS A 368 -21.43 37.41 -2.53
N LYS A 369 -20.25 36.87 -2.80
CA LYS A 369 -18.99 37.59 -2.97
C LYS A 369 -18.53 37.31 -4.39
#